data_AF-T0ZRV5-F1
#
_entry.id   AF-T0ZRV5-F1
#
_cell.length_a   1.000
_cell.length_b   1.000
_cell.length_c   1.000
_cell.angle_alpha   90.00
_cell.angle_beta   90.00
_cell.angle_gamma   90.00
#
_symmetry.space_group_name_H-M   'P 1'
#
loop_
_entity.id
_entity.type
_entity.pdbx_description
1 polymer ?
#
loop_
_entity_poly.entity_id
_entity_poly.type
_entity_poly.pdbx_seq_one_letter_code
_entity_poly.pdbx_strand_id
1 'polypeptide(L)'
;VWSIGRVQTPVLRLVHERNKEIANFRTKDFYIPVLSVETENKLSVDLEWNEREIPEVTDEAKRILARADAERIAQNAKGKSFPLEVKKETKSVGAPLPWSLSSLQVFAGKEFGLSPKKVLETVQSLYDNGFVSYPRTDCEYLPESIHPDAARIIPLLLPVFSISRNLV
;
A
#
# COMPACT_ATOMS: atom_id res chain seq x y z
N VAL A 1 -31.15 9.56 20.93
CA VAL A 1 -31.81 8.74 19.89
C VAL A 1 -30.81 7.70 19.42
N TRP A 2 -31.14 6.41 19.48
CA TRP A 2 -30.32 5.34 18.91
C TRP A 2 -30.75 5.14 17.45
N SER A 3 -30.02 5.71 16.50
CA SER A 3 -30.37 5.62 15.08
C SER A 3 -29.94 4.28 14.49
N ILE A 4 -30.86 3.65 13.75
CA ILE A 4 -30.64 2.37 13.07
C ILE A 4 -30.88 2.59 11.57
N GLY A 5 -30.04 2.02 10.70
CA GLY A 5 -30.27 2.12 9.26
C GLY A 5 -29.34 1.26 8.42
N ARG A 6 -29.80 0.94 7.20
CA ARG A 6 -29.14 0.02 6.26
C ARG A 6 -27.72 0.41 5.82
N VAL A 7 -27.30 1.66 6.03
CA VAL A 7 -25.95 2.16 5.71
C VAL A 7 -25.17 2.47 6.99
N GLN A 8 -25.74 3.29 7.87
CA GLN A 8 -25.06 3.70 9.12
C GLN A 8 -24.70 2.52 10.02
N THR A 9 -25.59 1.51 10.14
CA THR A 9 -25.38 0.39 11.06
C THR A 9 -24.28 -0.56 10.54
N PRO A 10 -24.23 -0.97 9.25
CA PRO A 10 -23.08 -1.71 8.72
C PRO A 10 -21.75 -0.95 8.80
N VAL A 11 -21.75 0.37 8.55
CA VAL A 11 -20.52 1.19 8.67
C VAL A 11 -20.01 1.21 10.11
N LEU A 12 -20.91 1.39 11.09
CA LEU A 12 -20.56 1.31 12.51
C LEU A 12 -20.03 -0.08 12.88
N ARG A 13 -20.62 -1.14 12.31
CA ARG A 13 -20.15 -2.51 12.53
C ARG A 13 -18.70 -2.71 12.07
N LEU A 14 -18.30 -2.17 10.92
CA LEU A 14 -16.92 -2.29 10.44
C LEU A 14 -15.91 -1.73 11.46
N VAL A 15 -16.22 -0.56 12.03
CA VAL A 15 -15.38 0.07 13.07
C VAL A 15 -15.40 -0.76 14.35
N HIS A 16 -16.55 -1.28 14.76
CA HIS A 16 -16.68 -2.12 15.95
C HIS A 16 -15.88 -3.43 15.84
N GLU A 17 -16.00 -4.15 14.72
CA GLU A 17 -15.27 -5.40 14.50
C GLU A 17 -13.76 -5.14 14.48
N ARG A 18 -13.29 -4.07 13.82
CA ARG A 18 -11.87 -3.69 13.84
C ARG A 18 -11.38 -3.36 15.24
N ASN A 19 -12.16 -2.63 16.04
CA ASN A 19 -11.81 -2.36 17.45
C ASN A 19 -11.77 -3.64 18.28
N LYS A 20 -12.69 -4.57 18.03
CA LYS A 20 -12.73 -5.88 18.69
C LYS A 20 -11.53 -6.75 18.30
N GLU A 21 -11.13 -6.74 17.03
CA GLU A 21 -9.90 -7.38 16.54
C GLU A 21 -8.67 -6.82 17.28
N ILE A 22 -8.54 -5.49 17.36
CA ILE A 22 -7.43 -4.82 18.04
C ILE A 22 -7.42 -5.15 19.54
N ALA A 23 -8.58 -5.11 20.21
CA ALA A 23 -8.68 -5.40 21.65
C ALA A 23 -8.35 -6.86 21.99
N ASN A 24 -8.67 -7.79 21.08
CA ASN A 24 -8.38 -9.22 21.23
C ASN A 24 -7.02 -9.62 20.66
N PHE A 25 -6.31 -8.71 19.99
CA PHE A 25 -4.98 -8.99 19.45
C PHE A 25 -4.01 -9.26 20.59
N ARG A 26 -3.38 -10.44 20.56
CA ARG A 26 -2.31 -10.83 21.48
C ARG A 26 -0.99 -10.78 20.72
N THR A 27 -0.13 -9.85 21.11
CA THR A 27 1.23 -9.76 20.58
C THR A 27 1.97 -11.06 20.87
N LYS A 28 2.66 -11.58 19.86
CA LYS A 28 3.56 -12.73 19.98
C LYS A 28 4.90 -12.31 19.40
N ASP A 29 5.96 -12.57 20.15
CA ASP A 29 7.30 -12.40 19.64
C ASP A 29 7.57 -13.43 18.56
N PHE A 30 8.28 -13.01 17.52
CA PHE A 30 8.76 -13.91 16.48
C PHE A 30 10.15 -13.46 16.04
N TYR A 31 10.89 -14.41 15.46
CA TYR A 31 12.28 -14.22 15.10
C TYR A 31 12.46 -14.54 13.61
N ILE A 32 13.19 -13.65 12.90
CA ILE A 32 13.61 -13.87 11.53
C ILE A 32 15.14 -14.06 11.55
N PRO A 33 15.65 -15.27 11.27
CA PRO A 33 17.07 -15.48 11.06
C PRO A 33 17.56 -14.64 9.87
N VAL A 34 18.62 -13.87 10.09
CA VAL A 34 19.30 -13.08 9.05
C VAL A 34 20.74 -13.56 8.95
N LEU A 35 21.18 -13.84 7.72
CA LEU A 35 22.56 -14.24 7.43
C LEU A 35 23.23 -13.16 6.57
N SER A 36 24.22 -12.49 7.14
CA SER A 36 25.10 -11.59 6.39
C SER A 36 26.20 -12.41 5.70
N VAL A 37 26.22 -12.36 4.37
CA VAL A 37 27.22 -13.07 3.55
C VAL A 37 28.05 -12.09 2.75
N GLU A 38 29.31 -12.45 2.50
CA GLU A 38 30.17 -11.77 1.54
C GLU A 38 30.33 -12.68 0.32
N THR A 39 29.97 -12.17 -0.86
CA THR A 39 30.15 -12.88 -2.12
C THR A 39 31.62 -12.85 -2.56
N GLU A 40 32.00 -13.70 -3.51
CA GLU A 40 33.36 -13.70 -4.10
C GLU A 40 33.77 -12.32 -4.67
N ASN A 41 32.79 -11.52 -5.09
CA ASN A 41 32.99 -10.17 -5.61
C ASN A 41 33.06 -9.09 -4.50
N LYS A 42 33.21 -9.47 -3.23
CA LYS A 42 33.22 -8.57 -2.05
C LYS A 42 31.94 -7.75 -1.87
N LEU A 43 30.82 -8.24 -2.41
CA LEU A 43 29.51 -7.65 -2.13
C LEU A 43 28.96 -8.26 -0.85
N SER A 44 28.60 -7.41 0.11
CA SER A 44 27.90 -7.81 1.33
C SER A 44 26.38 -7.81 1.08
N VAL A 45 25.72 -8.91 1.42
CA VAL A 45 24.28 -9.11 1.25
C VAL A 45 23.71 -9.72 2.52
N ASP A 46 22.58 -9.19 2.99
CA ASP A 46 21.79 -9.80 4.06
C ASP A 46 20.72 -10.69 3.45
N LEU A 47 20.72 -11.96 3.85
CA LEU A 47 19.75 -12.96 3.43
C LEU A 47 18.80 -13.22 4.60
N GLU A 48 17.54 -12.80 4.42
CA GLU A 48 16.48 -13.14 5.35
C GLU A 48 15.97 -14.56 5.08
N TRP A 49 15.63 -15.26 6.15
CA TRP A 49 15.00 -16.58 6.04
C TRP A 49 13.68 -16.51 5.26
N ASN A 50 13.76 -16.93 4.00
CA ASN A 50 12.67 -17.06 3.05
C ASN A 50 12.34 -18.56 2.97
N GLU A 51 11.22 -18.94 3.58
CA GLU A 51 10.47 -20.19 3.33
C GLU A 51 11.20 -21.55 3.40
N ARG A 52 10.78 -22.35 4.39
CA ARG A 52 9.92 -23.53 4.19
C ARG A 52 9.28 -23.84 5.54
N GLU A 53 8.03 -24.26 5.51
CA GLU A 53 7.31 -24.78 6.66
C GLU A 53 8.21 -25.78 7.37
N ILE A 54 8.63 -25.46 8.59
CA ILE A 54 9.13 -26.45 9.53
C ILE A 54 7.96 -26.58 10.50
N PRO A 55 7.03 -27.53 10.29
CA PRO A 55 5.78 -27.59 11.04
C PRO A 55 5.98 -27.63 12.56
N GLU A 56 7.16 -28.07 13.01
CA GLU A 56 7.55 -28.13 14.42
C GLU A 56 7.92 -26.77 15.04
N VAL A 57 8.27 -25.77 14.23
CA VAL A 57 8.95 -24.54 14.69
C VAL A 57 8.18 -23.26 14.33
N THR A 58 7.30 -23.32 13.32
CA THR A 58 6.58 -22.15 12.79
C THR A 58 5.10 -22.11 13.16
N ASP A 59 4.54 -20.92 13.32
CA ASP A 59 3.09 -20.72 13.48
C ASP A 59 2.32 -20.78 12.14
N GLU A 60 1.00 -20.59 12.19
CA GLU A 60 0.13 -20.54 11.00
C GLU A 60 0.52 -19.44 9.98
N ALA A 61 1.25 -18.41 10.44
CA ALA A 61 1.77 -17.34 9.61
C ALA A 61 3.23 -17.59 9.17
N LYS A 62 3.73 -18.82 9.33
CA LYS A 62 5.10 -19.28 9.02
C LYS A 62 6.20 -18.53 9.80
N ARG A 63 5.90 -18.06 11.01
CA ARG A 63 6.84 -17.31 11.87
C ARG A 63 7.46 -18.21 12.93
N ILE A 64 8.76 -18.05 13.18
CA ILE A 64 9.47 -18.79 14.23
C ILE A 64 9.21 -18.09 15.57
N LEU A 65 8.58 -18.79 16.52
CA LEU A 65 8.22 -18.22 17.83
C LEU A 65 9.33 -18.36 18.88
N ALA A 66 10.15 -19.41 18.77
CA ALA A 66 11.21 -19.68 19.72
C ALA A 66 12.55 -19.15 19.22
N ARG A 67 13.20 -18.30 20.04
CA ARG A 67 14.52 -17.75 19.73
C ARG A 67 15.57 -18.85 19.50
N ALA A 68 15.54 -19.91 20.30
CA ALA A 68 16.50 -21.01 20.22
C ALA A 68 16.46 -21.70 18.84
N ASP A 69 15.27 -21.83 18.24
CA ASP A 69 15.14 -22.41 16.91
C ASP A 69 15.67 -21.49 15.83
N ALA A 70 15.40 -20.18 15.94
CA ALA A 70 15.98 -19.20 15.03
C ALA A 70 17.52 -19.18 15.09
N GLU A 71 18.08 -19.28 16.30
CA GLU A 71 19.54 -19.37 16.51
C GLU A 71 20.11 -20.67 15.94
N ARG A 72 19.44 -21.81 16.14
CA ARG A 72 19.83 -23.11 15.57
C ARG A 72 19.86 -23.05 14.03
N ILE A 73 18.85 -22.45 13.42
CA ILE A 73 18.79 -22.26 11.96
C ILE A 73 19.95 -21.37 11.48
N ALA A 74 20.20 -20.25 12.15
CA ALA A 74 21.30 -19.35 11.81
C ALA A 74 22.68 -20.02 11.96
N GLN A 75 22.89 -20.76 13.05
CA GLN A 75 24.13 -21.51 13.28
C GLN A 75 24.34 -22.60 12.23
N ASN A 76 23.28 -23.30 11.83
CA ASN A 76 23.36 -24.33 10.79
C ASN A 76 23.77 -23.77 9.42
N ALA A 77 23.53 -22.49 9.15
CA ALA A 77 23.91 -21.82 7.90
C ALA A 77 25.33 -21.21 7.96
N LYS A 78 25.86 -20.94 9.17
CA LYS A 78 27.14 -20.27 9.35
C LYS A 78 28.31 -21.10 8.79
N GLY A 79 29.18 -20.44 8.01
CA GLY A 79 30.39 -21.05 7.44
C GLY A 79 30.15 -21.98 6.26
N LYS A 80 28.90 -22.11 5.79
CA LYS A 80 28.57 -22.86 4.58
C LYS A 80 28.54 -21.92 3.37
N SER A 81 29.00 -22.42 2.24
CA SER A 81 28.86 -21.76 0.95
C SER A 81 27.68 -22.36 0.20
N PHE A 82 26.86 -21.50 -0.41
CA PHE A 82 25.68 -21.91 -1.16
C PHE A 82 25.59 -21.09 -2.45
N PRO A 83 25.08 -21.67 -3.55
CA PRO A 83 24.78 -20.90 -4.75
C PRO A 83 23.65 -19.91 -4.46
N LEU A 84 23.84 -18.66 -4.84
CA LEU A 84 22.78 -17.64 -4.83
C LEU A 84 22.12 -17.59 -6.21
N GLU A 85 20.81 -17.74 -6.23
CA GLU A 85 20.01 -17.50 -7.42
C GLU A 85 19.54 -16.04 -7.44
N VAL A 86 19.90 -15.30 -8.49
CA VAL A 86 19.46 -13.92 -8.68
C VAL A 86 18.48 -13.89 -9.84
N LYS A 87 17.21 -13.62 -9.53
CA LYS A 87 16.18 -13.39 -10.55
C LYS A 87 16.02 -11.91 -10.80
N LYS A 88 16.39 -11.45 -12.00
CA LYS A 88 16.15 -10.08 -12.46
C LYS A 88 14.89 -10.06 -13.33
N GLU A 89 13.87 -9.34 -12.87
CA GLU A 89 12.64 -9.13 -13.62
C GLU A 89 12.46 -7.64 -13.92
N THR A 90 12.21 -7.32 -15.18
CA THR A 90 11.73 -5.98 -15.55
C THR A 90 10.23 -5.92 -15.29
N LYS A 91 9.83 -5.20 -14.25
CA LYS A 91 8.41 -4.93 -13.97
C LYS A 91 8.04 -3.56 -14.53
N SER A 92 6.97 -3.53 -15.31
CA SER A 92 6.34 -2.27 -15.73
C SER A 92 5.11 -2.04 -14.86
N VAL A 93 5.02 -0.86 -14.26
CA VAL A 93 3.85 -0.43 -13.51
C VAL A 93 3.15 0.61 -14.36
N GLY A 94 1.90 0.32 -14.74
CA GLY A 94 1.07 1.27 -15.48
C GLY A 94 0.80 2.53 -14.67
N ALA A 95 0.48 3.62 -15.36
CA ALA A 95 -0.03 4.81 -14.70
C ALA A 95 -1.33 4.47 -13.93
N PRO A 96 -1.58 5.10 -12.77
CA PRO A 96 -2.86 4.93 -12.08
C PRO A 96 -4.00 5.39 -12.97
N LEU A 97 -5.18 4.82 -12.75
CA LEU A 97 -6.39 5.28 -13.42
C LEU A 97 -6.75 6.71 -12.97
N PRO A 98 -7.50 7.46 -13.79
CA PRO A 98 -8.19 8.68 -13.38
C PRO A 98 -8.98 8.52 -12.08
N TRP A 99 -9.26 9.66 -11.43
CA TRP A 99 -9.97 9.67 -10.16
C TRP A 99 -11.48 9.40 -10.30
N SER A 100 -11.99 8.50 -9.46
CA SER A 100 -13.38 8.52 -9.00
C SER A 100 -13.50 9.43 -7.77
N LEU A 101 -14.71 9.78 -7.35
CA LEU A 101 -14.91 10.58 -6.13
C LEU A 101 -14.33 9.87 -4.90
N SER A 102 -14.52 8.55 -4.80
CA SER A 102 -14.05 7.77 -3.66
C SER A 102 -12.51 7.68 -3.64
N SER A 103 -11.86 7.40 -4.78
CA SER A 103 -10.40 7.34 -4.84
C SER A 103 -9.75 8.71 -4.60
N LEU A 104 -10.36 9.79 -5.09
CA LEU A 104 -9.93 11.15 -4.77
C LEU A 104 -10.07 11.47 -3.27
N GLN A 105 -11.20 11.10 -2.65
CA GLN A 105 -11.42 11.30 -1.21
C GLN A 105 -10.42 10.51 -0.36
N VAL A 106 -10.09 9.27 -0.75
CA VAL A 106 -9.07 8.46 -0.07
C VAL A 106 -7.68 9.09 -0.22
N PHE A 107 -7.30 9.47 -1.44
CA PHE A 107 -6.01 10.10 -1.71
C PHE A 107 -5.86 11.41 -0.93
N ALA A 108 -6.82 12.33 -1.05
CA ALA A 108 -6.76 13.61 -0.37
C ALA A 108 -6.86 13.49 1.17
N GLY A 109 -7.56 12.47 1.67
CA GLY A 109 -7.56 12.13 3.10
C GLY A 109 -6.19 11.67 3.58
N LYS A 110 -5.49 10.84 2.80
CA LYS A 110 -4.15 10.34 3.13
C LYS A 110 -3.08 11.43 3.02
N GLU A 111 -3.06 12.17 1.92
CA GLU A 111 -1.99 13.14 1.62
C GLU A 111 -2.20 14.48 2.33
N PHE A 112 -3.45 14.91 2.52
CA PHE A 112 -3.76 16.25 3.03
C PHE A 112 -4.62 16.27 4.31
N GLY A 113 -5.01 15.10 4.84
CA GLY A 113 -5.87 15.03 6.03
C GLY A 113 -7.29 15.57 5.81
N LEU A 114 -7.73 15.72 4.57
CA LEU A 114 -9.03 16.30 4.25
C LEU A 114 -10.18 15.32 4.50
N SER A 115 -11.26 15.80 5.11
CA SER A 115 -12.47 14.99 5.25
C SER A 115 -13.14 14.75 3.87
N PRO A 116 -13.83 13.62 3.67
CA PRO A 116 -14.55 13.34 2.42
C PRO A 116 -15.52 14.47 2.01
N LYS A 117 -16.18 15.09 3.00
CA LYS A 117 -17.08 16.23 2.78
C LYS A 117 -16.33 17.44 2.22
N LYS A 118 -15.18 17.79 2.81
CA LYS A 118 -14.38 18.94 2.37
C LYS A 118 -13.83 18.73 0.96
N VAL A 119 -13.38 17.51 0.65
CA VAL A 119 -12.96 17.13 -0.71
C VAL A 119 -14.11 17.33 -1.69
N LEU A 120 -15.30 16.79 -1.39
CA LEU A 120 -16.48 16.93 -2.25
C LEU A 120 -16.86 18.39 -2.49
N GLU A 121 -16.92 19.21 -1.44
CA GLU A 121 -17.21 20.65 -1.56
C GLU A 121 -16.19 21.37 -2.46
N THR A 122 -14.91 21.00 -2.34
CA THR A 122 -13.83 21.63 -3.09
C THR A 122 -13.91 21.26 -4.57
N VAL A 123 -14.03 19.97 -4.88
CA VAL A 123 -14.12 19.51 -6.27
C VAL A 123 -15.44 19.92 -6.94
N GLN A 124 -16.53 20.03 -6.16
CA GLN A 124 -17.80 20.60 -6.64
C GLN A 124 -17.61 22.05 -7.06
N SER A 125 -16.94 22.87 -6.25
CA SER A 125 -16.62 24.25 -6.62
C SER A 125 -15.79 24.32 -7.90
N LEU A 126 -14.83 23.42 -8.11
CA LEU A 126 -14.04 23.39 -9.34
C LEU A 126 -14.89 23.02 -10.56
N TYR A 127 -15.83 22.08 -10.40
CA TYR A 127 -16.76 21.69 -11.44
C TYR A 127 -17.70 22.84 -11.81
N ASP A 128 -18.28 23.51 -10.82
CA ASP A 128 -19.22 24.63 -11.03
C ASP A 128 -18.54 25.82 -11.74
N ASN A 129 -17.21 25.95 -11.62
CA ASN A 129 -16.40 26.94 -12.32
C ASN A 129 -15.79 26.43 -13.66
N GLY A 130 -16.12 25.21 -14.07
CA GLY A 130 -15.71 24.64 -15.37
C GLY A 130 -14.26 24.12 -15.44
N PHE A 131 -13.60 23.90 -14.30
CA PHE A 131 -12.21 23.43 -14.27
C PHE A 131 -12.06 21.90 -14.38
N VAL A 132 -13.05 21.14 -13.94
CA VAL A 132 -13.03 19.66 -13.92
C VAL A 132 -14.33 19.09 -14.48
N SER A 133 -14.31 17.80 -14.83
CA SER A 133 -15.51 17.05 -15.21
C SER A 133 -16.38 16.72 -13.97
N TYR A 134 -17.54 16.10 -14.20
CA TYR A 134 -18.53 15.84 -13.16
C TYR A 134 -17.93 15.09 -11.95
N PRO A 135 -17.97 15.67 -10.73
CA PRO A 135 -17.08 15.23 -9.65
C PRO A 135 -17.67 14.14 -8.75
N ARG A 136 -18.88 13.65 -9.06
CA ARG A 136 -19.58 12.61 -8.28
C ARG A 136 -19.63 11.28 -9.02
N THR A 137 -18.69 11.08 -9.95
CA THR A 137 -18.52 9.83 -10.70
C THR A 137 -17.89 8.74 -9.83
N ASP A 138 -18.35 7.50 -10.02
CA ASP A 138 -17.73 6.27 -9.53
C ASP A 138 -16.84 5.61 -10.61
N CYS A 139 -16.87 6.11 -11.84
CA CYS A 139 -16.08 5.61 -12.97
C CYS A 139 -14.66 6.21 -12.99
N GLU A 140 -13.67 5.34 -13.16
CA GLU A 140 -12.24 5.69 -13.28
C GLU A 140 -11.76 5.64 -14.75
N TYR A 141 -12.68 5.55 -15.71
CA TYR A 141 -12.39 5.55 -17.14
C TYR A 141 -12.90 6.81 -17.82
N LEU A 142 -12.25 7.17 -18.92
CA LEU A 142 -12.62 8.31 -19.74
C LEU A 142 -13.23 7.83 -21.07
N PRO A 143 -14.23 8.55 -21.60
CA PRO A 143 -14.71 8.31 -22.96
C PRO A 143 -13.59 8.53 -23.99
N GLU A 144 -13.53 7.70 -25.03
CA GLU A 144 -12.53 7.86 -26.10
C GLU A 144 -12.65 9.21 -26.82
N SER A 145 -13.86 9.79 -26.85
CA SER A 145 -14.12 11.10 -27.48
C SER A 145 -13.31 12.26 -26.89
N ILE A 146 -12.88 12.17 -25.63
CA ILE A 146 -12.07 13.21 -24.98
C ILE A 146 -10.57 12.90 -25.02
N HIS A 147 -10.15 11.78 -25.61
CA HIS A 147 -8.73 11.47 -25.77
C HIS A 147 -7.94 12.57 -26.52
N PRO A 148 -8.46 13.21 -27.59
CA PRO A 148 -7.75 14.30 -28.27
C PRO A 148 -7.47 15.52 -27.37
N ASP A 149 -8.30 15.77 -26.34
CA ASP A 149 -8.10 16.89 -25.42
C ASP A 149 -6.83 16.73 -24.56
N ALA A 150 -6.33 15.51 -24.38
CA ALA A 150 -5.13 15.24 -23.58
C ALA A 150 -3.92 16.04 -24.07
N ALA A 151 -3.76 16.17 -25.40
CA ALA A 151 -2.68 16.94 -26.01
C ALA A 151 -2.71 18.43 -25.64
N ARG A 152 -3.89 18.96 -25.31
CA ARG A 152 -4.08 20.35 -24.86
C ARG A 152 -4.02 20.46 -23.34
N ILE A 153 -4.63 19.54 -22.60
CA ILE A 153 -4.78 19.61 -21.14
C ILE A 153 -3.46 19.31 -20.42
N ILE A 154 -2.72 18.27 -20.82
CA ILE A 154 -1.50 17.83 -20.11
C ILE A 154 -0.46 18.97 -20.05
N PRO A 155 -0.11 19.66 -21.16
CA PRO A 155 0.87 20.74 -21.11
C PRO A 155 0.48 21.91 -20.18
N LEU A 156 -0.82 22.21 -20.05
CA LEU A 156 -1.31 23.27 -19.16
C LEU A 156 -1.13 22.91 -17.68
N LEU A 157 -1.14 21.62 -17.33
CA LEU A 157 -0.99 21.15 -15.97
C LEU A 157 0.47 20.91 -15.55
N LEU A 158 1.38 20.68 -16.50
CA LEU A 158 2.81 20.43 -16.23
C LEU A 158 3.49 21.50 -15.35
N PRO A 159 3.25 22.81 -15.52
CA PRO A 159 3.83 23.83 -14.65
C PRO A 159 3.38 23.70 -13.19
N VAL A 160 2.12 23.31 -12.96
CA VAL A 160 1.53 23.14 -11.62
C VAL A 160 2.14 21.92 -10.90
N PHE A 161 2.36 20.83 -11.64
CA PHE A 161 2.96 19.62 -11.09
C PHE A 161 4.49 19.72 -10.89
N SER A 162 5.18 20.58 -11.66
CA SER A 162 6.62 20.83 -11.48
C SER A 162 6.95 21.56 -10.17
N ILE A 163 6.00 22.35 -9.65
CA ILE A 163 6.13 23.04 -8.35
C ILE A 163 5.89 22.06 -7.19
N SER A 164 5.04 21.04 -7.41
CA SER A 164 4.60 20.10 -6.37
C SER A 164 5.64 19.01 -6.02
N ARG A 165 6.63 18.75 -6.89
CA ARG A 165 7.76 17.84 -6.56
C ARG A 165 8.73 18.40 -5.51
N ASN A 166 8.69 19.70 -5.22
CA ASN A 166 9.51 20.32 -4.18
C ASN A 166 8.82 20.39 -2.81
N LEU A 167 7.62 19.78 -2.67
CA LEU A 167 6.85 19.75 -1.43
C LEU A 167 6.68 18.33 -0.85
N VAL A 168 7.45 17.36 -1.35
CA VAL A 168 7.62 16.01 -0.77
C VAL A 168 9.10 15.73 -0.62
#